data_AF-A0A0G4NI82-F1
#
_entry.id   AF-A0A0G4NI82-F1
#
_cell.length_a   1.000
_cell.length_b   1.000
_cell.length_c   1.000
_cell.angle_alpha   90.00
_cell.angle_beta   90.00
_cell.angle_gamma   90.00
#
_symmetry.space_group_name_H-M   'P 1'
#
loop_
_entity.id
_entity.type
_entity.pdbx_description
1 polymer ?
#
loop_
_entity_poly.entity_id
_entity_poly.type
_entity_poly.pdbx_seq_one_letter_code
_entity_poly.pdbx_strand_id
1 'polypeptide(L)'
;KDVDRKMDRYKIPYDVIWLDIEFADDKMYFNWDKDMFKDPISMGAHLEEHGRQLVLINDPHIKNKDGYSVVSELKSKDLAVRNKDGNIFDGWCWPGSSHWIDCFNPKAIEWWSGLFNYNAFKGTLKNTFIWN
;
A
#
# COMPACT_ATOMS: atom_id res chain seq x y z
N LYS A 1 -3.07 0.33 -17.78
CA LYS A 1 -2.82 0.97 -19.10
C LYS A 1 -3.91 0.67 -20.14
N ASP A 2 -4.40 -0.58 -20.30
CA ASP A 2 -5.42 -0.84 -21.34
C ASP A 2 -6.78 -0.15 -21.08
N VAL A 3 -7.23 -0.16 -19.81
CA VAL A 3 -8.45 0.56 -19.38
C VAL A 3 -8.34 2.05 -19.71
N ASP A 4 -7.23 2.69 -19.33
CA ASP A 4 -6.94 4.11 -19.62
C ASP A 4 -7.12 4.44 -21.12
N ARG A 5 -6.41 3.74 -22.01
CA ARG A 5 -6.53 3.94 -23.47
C ARG A 5 -7.95 3.75 -23.99
N LYS A 6 -8.70 2.81 -23.41
CA LYS A 6 -10.09 2.54 -23.83
C LYS A 6 -11.04 3.65 -23.42
N MET A 7 -10.85 4.25 -22.24
CA MET A 7 -11.64 5.40 -21.82
C MET A 7 -11.52 6.55 -22.81
N ASP A 8 -10.30 6.87 -23.27
CA ASP A 8 -10.08 7.89 -24.30
C ASP A 8 -10.67 7.49 -25.66
N ARG A 9 -10.45 6.24 -26.08
CA ARG A 9 -11.00 5.72 -27.35
C ARG A 9 -12.51 5.89 -27.42
N TYR A 10 -13.21 5.66 -26.31
CA TYR A 10 -14.67 5.78 -26.23
C TYR A 10 -15.14 7.16 -25.77
N LYS A 11 -14.23 8.13 -25.60
CA LYS A 11 -14.53 9.50 -25.18
C LYS A 11 -15.25 9.58 -23.83
N ILE A 12 -14.89 8.70 -22.91
CA ILE A 12 -15.44 8.67 -21.55
C ILE A 12 -14.40 9.32 -20.62
N PRO A 13 -14.68 10.52 -20.08
CA PRO A 13 -13.73 11.21 -19.21
C PRO A 13 -13.61 10.48 -17.86
N TYR A 14 -12.40 10.45 -17.31
CA TYR A 14 -12.12 10.00 -15.95
C TYR A 14 -10.76 10.54 -15.48
N ASP A 15 -10.62 10.69 -14.17
CA ASP A 15 -9.43 11.29 -13.54
C ASP A 15 -8.51 10.29 -12.85
N VAL A 16 -9.06 9.19 -12.32
CA VAL A 16 -8.32 8.29 -11.41
C VAL A 16 -8.60 6.83 -11.72
N ILE A 17 -7.55 6.03 -11.81
CA ILE A 17 -7.65 4.55 -11.79
C ILE A 17 -7.21 4.02 -10.43
N TRP A 18 -7.87 2.97 -9.97
CA TRP A 18 -7.69 2.43 -8.62
C TRP A 18 -7.13 1.01 -8.70
N LEU A 19 -6.21 0.68 -7.81
CA LEU A 19 -5.70 -0.67 -7.62
C LEU A 19 -6.06 -1.16 -6.22
N ASP A 20 -6.86 -2.21 -6.20
CA ASP A 20 -7.27 -2.95 -5.01
C ASP A 20 -6.15 -3.94 -4.58
N ILE A 21 -6.36 -4.71 -3.51
CA ILE A 21 -5.37 -5.48 -2.74
C ILE A 21 -4.42 -6.36 -3.57
N GLU A 22 -4.83 -6.78 -4.76
CA GLU A 22 -4.04 -7.64 -5.65
C GLU A 22 -2.84 -6.93 -6.28
N PHE A 23 -2.70 -5.61 -6.14
CA PHE A 23 -1.44 -4.95 -6.53
C PHE A 23 -0.27 -5.31 -5.61
N ALA A 24 -0.56 -5.65 -4.36
CA ALA A 24 0.45 -5.88 -3.34
C ALA A 24 0.95 -7.32 -3.37
N ASP A 25 2.27 -7.50 -3.29
CA ASP A 25 2.92 -8.82 -3.24
C ASP A 25 2.40 -9.61 -2.03
N ASP A 26 1.61 -10.65 -2.29
CA ASP A 26 1.06 -11.53 -1.25
C ASP A 26 0.34 -10.75 -0.11
N LYS A 27 -0.33 -9.65 -0.50
CA LYS A 27 -1.04 -8.70 0.38
C LYS A 27 -0.12 -8.02 1.42
N MET A 28 1.17 -7.92 1.11
CA MET A 28 2.13 -7.12 1.86
C MET A 28 2.15 -5.70 1.31
N TYR A 29 1.43 -4.77 1.97
CA TYR A 29 1.42 -3.36 1.58
C TYR A 29 2.85 -2.78 1.51
N PHE A 30 3.01 -1.68 0.76
CA PHE A 30 4.31 -1.09 0.40
C PHE A 30 5.20 -1.93 -0.53
N ASN A 31 4.77 -3.14 -0.90
CA ASN A 31 5.39 -3.96 -1.94
C ASN A 31 4.45 -4.08 -3.15
N TRP A 32 5.02 -4.30 -4.33
CA TRP A 32 4.28 -4.57 -5.56
C TRP A 32 4.43 -6.03 -5.95
N ASP A 33 3.34 -6.67 -6.39
CA ASP A 33 3.40 -7.97 -7.05
C ASP A 33 4.25 -7.85 -8.32
N LYS A 34 5.38 -8.55 -8.35
CA LYS A 34 6.38 -8.41 -9.42
C LYS A 34 5.99 -9.12 -10.71
N ASP A 35 5.01 -10.01 -10.69
CA ASP A 35 4.54 -10.70 -11.88
C ASP A 35 3.48 -9.86 -12.60
N MET A 36 2.58 -9.22 -11.83
CA MET A 36 1.52 -8.37 -12.34
C MET A 36 1.95 -6.92 -12.57
N PHE A 37 2.77 -6.35 -11.67
CA PHE A 37 3.17 -4.94 -11.66
C PHE A 37 4.69 -4.78 -11.75
N LYS A 38 5.26 -5.25 -12.87
CA LYS A 38 6.70 -5.20 -13.16
C LYS A 38 7.29 -3.79 -13.20
N ASP A 39 6.50 -2.82 -13.65
CA ASP A 39 6.94 -1.43 -13.85
C ASP A 39 5.83 -0.43 -13.46
N PRO A 40 5.61 -0.22 -12.14
CA PRO A 40 4.60 0.70 -11.64
C PRO A 40 4.93 2.17 -11.96
N ILE A 41 6.22 2.50 -12.12
CA ILE A 41 6.67 3.85 -12.51
C ILE A 41 6.19 4.18 -13.92
N SER A 42 6.41 3.28 -14.88
CA SER A 42 5.91 3.47 -16.25
C SER A 42 4.37 3.49 -16.32
N MET A 43 3.68 2.82 -15.39
CA MET A 43 2.23 2.90 -15.28
C MET A 43 1.77 4.28 -14.79
N GLY A 44 2.38 4.81 -13.72
CA GLY A 44 2.06 6.13 -13.21
C GLY A 44 2.38 7.24 -14.22
N ALA A 45 3.55 7.20 -14.87
CA ALA A 45 3.93 8.16 -15.90
C ALA A 45 2.96 8.17 -17.09
N HIS A 46 2.47 7.00 -17.51
CA HIS A 46 1.46 6.90 -18.57
C HIS A 46 0.11 7.55 -18.21
N LEU A 47 -0.28 7.49 -16.93
CA LEU A 47 -1.48 8.20 -16.46
C LEU A 47 -1.23 9.72 -16.41
N GLU A 48 -0.03 10.13 -15.99
CA GLU A 48 0.38 11.54 -15.91
C GLU A 48 0.35 12.25 -17.27
N GLU A 49 0.59 11.54 -18.39
CA GLU A 49 0.45 12.07 -19.75
C GLU A 49 -0.92 12.72 -20.03
N HIS A 50 -1.96 12.28 -19.32
CA HIS A 50 -3.33 12.79 -19.42
C HIS A 50 -3.77 13.56 -18.16
N GLY A 51 -2.86 13.86 -17.24
CA GLY A 51 -3.17 14.48 -15.94
C GLY A 51 -3.90 13.55 -14.96
N ARG A 52 -3.91 12.24 -15.23
CA ARG A 52 -4.62 11.24 -14.42
C ARG A 52 -3.79 10.76 -13.24
N GLN A 53 -4.51 10.29 -12.23
CA GLN A 53 -3.96 9.85 -10.96
C GLN A 53 -4.14 8.33 -10.78
N LEU A 54 -3.35 7.76 -9.89
CA LEU A 54 -3.41 6.39 -9.44
C LEU A 54 -3.77 6.37 -7.95
N VAL A 55 -4.74 5.55 -7.54
CA VAL A 55 -5.01 5.28 -6.13
C VAL A 55 -4.63 3.84 -5.80
N LEU A 56 -3.89 3.64 -4.72
CA LEU A 56 -3.55 2.32 -4.17
C LEU A 56 -4.23 2.12 -2.83
N ILE A 57 -4.82 0.95 -2.63
CA ILE A 57 -5.30 0.57 -1.30
C ILE A 57 -4.12 0.35 -0.33
N ASN A 58 -4.29 0.71 0.94
CA ASN A 58 -3.34 0.43 2.01
C ASN A 58 -4.08 0.29 3.34
N ASP A 59 -4.25 -0.94 3.80
CA ASP A 59 -5.01 -1.25 5.00
C ASP A 59 -4.12 -1.28 6.24
N PRO A 60 -4.68 -1.09 7.46
CA PRO A 60 -3.89 -1.06 8.70
C PRO A 60 -3.39 -2.43 9.18
N HIS A 61 -3.75 -3.53 8.50
CA HIS A 61 -3.28 -4.87 8.84
C HIS A 61 -1.96 -5.18 8.12
N ILE A 62 -0.95 -5.54 8.88
CA ILE A 62 0.40 -5.82 8.40
C ILE A 62 0.65 -7.31 8.53
N LYS A 63 0.89 -7.97 7.39
CA LYS A 63 1.14 -9.42 7.32
C LYS A 63 2.22 -9.87 8.30
N ASN A 64 1.92 -10.88 9.12
CA ASN A 64 2.89 -11.51 10.00
C ASN A 64 3.72 -12.55 9.24
N LYS A 65 4.79 -12.10 8.58
CA LYS A 65 5.67 -12.94 7.76
C LYS A 65 7.13 -12.56 7.96
N ASP A 66 7.98 -13.57 8.14
CA ASP A 66 9.43 -13.38 8.25
C ASP A 66 10.01 -12.80 6.95
N GLY A 67 10.98 -11.90 7.09
CA GLY A 67 11.61 -11.20 5.97
C GLY A 67 10.84 -10.00 5.43
N TYR A 68 9.62 -9.72 5.92
CA TYR A 68 8.89 -8.50 5.60
C TYR A 68 9.32 -7.37 6.56
N SER A 69 9.99 -6.35 6.02
CA SER A 69 10.58 -5.27 6.84
C SER A 69 9.53 -4.47 7.62
N VAL A 70 8.36 -4.18 7.02
CA VAL A 70 7.31 -3.36 7.65
C VAL A 70 6.80 -4.01 8.94
N VAL A 71 6.51 -5.32 8.92
CA VAL A 71 6.09 -6.01 10.16
C VAL A 71 7.23 -6.13 11.17
N SER A 72 8.47 -6.29 10.70
CA SER A 72 9.65 -6.38 11.57
C SER A 72 9.89 -5.06 12.31
N GLU A 73 9.74 -3.93 11.63
CA GLU A 73 9.81 -2.59 12.23
C GLU A 73 8.63 -2.33 13.17
N LEU A 74 7.40 -2.66 12.76
CA LEU A 74 6.20 -2.50 13.58
C LEU A 74 6.36 -3.19 14.95
N LYS A 75 6.86 -4.43 14.94
CA LYS A 75 7.13 -5.23 16.14
C LYS A 75 8.26 -4.64 16.98
N SER A 76 9.41 -4.37 16.37
CA SER A 76 10.62 -3.94 17.09
C SER A 76 10.51 -2.54 17.68
N LYS A 77 9.69 -1.67 17.10
CA LYS A 77 9.44 -0.29 17.55
C LYS A 77 8.25 -0.16 18.51
N ASP A 78 7.59 -1.27 18.85
CA ASP A 78 6.40 -1.30 19.71
C ASP A 78 5.26 -0.42 19.20
N LEU A 79 4.89 -0.62 17.93
CA LEU A 79 3.89 0.20 17.23
C LEU A 79 2.59 -0.55 16.91
N ALA A 80 2.49 -1.82 17.30
CA ALA A 80 1.33 -2.65 17.06
C ALA A 80 0.33 -2.57 18.23
N VAL A 81 -0.96 -2.75 17.92
CA VAL A 81 -2.00 -2.96 18.92
C VAL A 81 -1.64 -4.17 19.80
N ARG A 82 -1.87 -4.05 21.10
CA ARG A 82 -1.65 -5.12 22.09
C ARG A 82 -2.97 -5.71 22.57
N ASN A 83 -2.96 -6.99 22.91
CA ASN A 83 -4.08 -7.68 23.53
C ASN A 83 -4.13 -7.45 25.06
N LYS A 84 -5.13 -8.01 25.73
CA LYS A 84 -5.35 -7.87 27.19
C LYS A 84 -4.18 -8.36 28.06
N ASP A 85 -3.38 -9.29 27.54
CA ASP A 85 -2.23 -9.89 28.24
C ASP A 85 -0.94 -9.11 27.94
N GLY A 86 -1.04 -8.01 27.19
CA GLY A 86 0.08 -7.15 26.80
C GLY A 86 0.87 -7.68 25.60
N ASN A 87 0.50 -8.81 25.00
CA ASN A 87 1.19 -9.32 23.80
C ASN A 87 0.75 -8.56 22.54
N ILE A 88 1.58 -8.54 21.49
CA ILE A 88 1.16 -7.99 20.19
C ILE A 88 -0.06 -8.78 19.70
N PHE A 89 -1.12 -8.08 19.31
CA PHE A 89 -2.33 -8.70 18.81
C PHE A 89 -2.08 -9.36 17.45
N ASP A 90 -2.44 -10.64 17.34
CA ASP A 90 -2.42 -11.41 16.09
C ASP A 90 -3.86 -11.78 15.71
N GLY A 91 -4.22 -11.54 14.45
CA GLY A 91 -5.54 -11.82 13.92
C GLY A 91 -5.49 -12.08 12.42
N TRP A 92 -6.60 -12.54 11.85
CA TRP A 92 -6.67 -12.91 10.44
C TRP A 92 -7.34 -11.81 9.61
N CYS A 93 -6.73 -11.48 8.47
CA CYS A 93 -7.32 -10.64 7.43
C CYS A 93 -6.87 -11.13 6.04
N TRP A 94 -6.88 -10.27 5.01
CA TRP A 94 -6.49 -10.64 3.64
C TRP A 94 -5.16 -11.39 3.51
N PRO A 95 -4.07 -11.00 4.20
CA PRO A 95 -2.81 -11.72 4.10
C PRO A 95 -2.73 -12.96 5.02
N GLY A 96 -3.79 -13.33 5.74
CA GLY A 96 -3.79 -14.32 6.81
C GLY A 96 -3.41 -13.68 8.15
N SER A 97 -2.56 -14.37 8.93
CA SER A 97 -2.05 -13.86 10.21
C SER A 97 -1.39 -12.49 10.04
N SER A 98 -1.81 -11.53 10.87
CA SER A 98 -1.52 -10.10 10.74
C SER A 98 -1.44 -9.42 12.10
N HIS A 99 -0.73 -8.30 12.16
CA HIS A 99 -0.77 -7.33 13.25
C HIS A 99 -1.39 -6.03 12.77
N TRP A 100 -1.98 -5.25 13.69
CA TRP A 100 -2.57 -3.95 13.36
C TRP A 100 -1.68 -2.84 13.89
N ILE A 101 -1.40 -1.84 13.05
CA ILE A 101 -0.77 -0.60 13.51
C ILE A 101 -1.67 0.07 14.57
N ASP A 102 -1.07 0.50 15.67
CA ASP A 102 -1.76 1.31 16.68
C ASP A 102 -1.77 2.78 16.26
N CYS A 103 -2.76 3.18 15.47
CA CYS A 103 -2.91 4.57 15.02
C CYS A 103 -3.25 5.58 16.13
N PHE A 104 -3.42 5.14 17.39
CA PHE A 104 -3.53 6.05 18.53
C PHE A 104 -2.16 6.45 19.08
N ASN A 105 -1.11 5.66 18.79
CA ASN A 105 0.26 5.96 19.17
C ASN A 105 0.88 6.98 18.19
N PRO A 106 1.24 8.20 18.64
CA PRO A 106 1.82 9.21 17.74
C PRO A 106 3.12 8.76 17.06
N LYS A 107 3.90 7.88 17.71
CA LYS A 107 5.11 7.30 17.10
C LYS A 107 4.79 6.35 15.96
N ALA A 108 3.65 5.67 16.02
CA ALA A 108 3.19 4.80 14.94
C ALA A 108 2.76 5.65 13.73
N ILE A 109 2.09 6.77 13.96
CA ILE A 109 1.72 7.72 12.89
C ILE A 109 2.95 8.34 12.22
N GLU A 110 3.96 8.74 13.00
CA GLU A 110 5.22 9.26 12.46
C GLU A 110 5.94 8.21 11.59
N TRP A 111 6.06 6.98 12.09
CA TRP A 111 6.64 5.87 11.35
C TRP A 111 5.85 5.56 10.07
N TRP A 112 4.53 5.46 10.17
CA TRP A 112 3.64 5.15 9.04
C TRP A 112 3.74 6.19 7.94
N SER A 113 3.71 7.47 8.30
CA SER A 113 3.88 8.58 7.35
C SER A 113 5.23 8.51 6.62
N GLY A 114 6.28 8.09 7.33
CA GLY A 114 7.61 7.89 6.76
C GLY A 114 7.66 6.82 5.65
N LEU A 115 6.78 5.81 5.71
CA LEU A 115 6.71 4.74 4.70
C LEU A 115 6.21 5.25 3.34
N PHE A 116 5.44 6.34 3.29
CA PHE A 116 4.89 6.91 2.04
C PHE A 116 5.86 7.82 1.29
N ASN A 117 7.07 8.07 1.81
CA ASN A 117 8.10 8.75 1.03
C ASN A 117 8.38 7.95 -0.25
N TYR A 118 8.47 8.61 -1.41
CA TYR A 118 8.69 7.94 -2.71
C TYR A 118 9.96 7.06 -2.75
N ASN A 119 10.95 7.39 -1.93
CA ASN A 119 12.17 6.58 -1.77
C ASN A 119 11.96 5.30 -0.94
N ALA A 120 10.98 5.31 -0.03
CA ALA A 120 10.59 4.18 0.80
C ALA A 120 9.54 3.31 0.07
N PHE A 121 8.41 3.89 -0.33
CA PHE A 121 7.38 3.23 -1.13
C PHE A 121 7.74 3.28 -2.62
N LYS A 122 8.74 2.50 -3.00
CA LYS A 122 9.23 2.41 -4.38
C LYS A 122 8.08 2.03 -5.33
N GLY A 123 8.07 2.65 -6.50
CA GLY A 123 7.01 2.44 -7.50
C GLY A 123 5.86 3.45 -7.43
N THR A 124 5.79 4.25 -6.36
CA THR A 124 4.87 5.38 -6.27
C THR A 124 5.48 6.67 -6.83
N LEU A 125 4.63 7.58 -7.29
CA LEU A 125 4.98 8.85 -7.92
C LEU A 125 4.10 9.98 -7.37
N LYS A 126 4.35 11.23 -7.80
CA LYS A 126 3.55 12.40 -7.40
C LYS A 126 2.06 12.29 -7.70
N ASN A 127 1.68 11.50 -8.72
CA ASN A 127 0.30 11.22 -9.08
C ASN A 127 -0.28 9.97 -8.40
N THR A 128 0.39 9.44 -7.37
CA THR A 128 -0.08 8.30 -6.58
C THR A 128 -0.69 8.76 -5.26
N PHE A 129 -1.93 8.36 -5.02
CA PHE A 129 -2.72 8.63 -3.83
C PHE A 129 -3.14 7.32 -3.16
N ILE A 130 -3.71 7.41 -1.96
CA ILE A 130 -3.94 6.25 -1.10
C ILE A 130 -5.43 6.14 -0.75
N TRP A 131 -5.92 4.90 -0.75
CA TRP A 131 -7.19 4.49 -0.18
C TRP A 131 -6.91 3.70 1.11
N ASN A 132 -7.52 4.12 2.22
CA ASN A 132 -7.52 3.37 3.49
C ASN A 132 -8.91 2.80 3.81
#